data_AF-E4QAZ3-F1
#
_entry.id   AF-E4QAZ3-F1
#
_cell.length_a   1.000
_cell.length_b   1.000
_cell.length_c   1.000
_cell.angle_alpha   90.00
_cell.angle_beta   90.00
_cell.angle_gamma   90.00
#
_symmetry.space_group_name_H-M   'P 1'
#
loop_
_entity.id
_entity.type
_entity.pdbx_description
1 polymer ?
#
loop_
_entity_poly.entity_id
_entity_poly.type
_entity_poly.pdbx_seq_one_letter_code
_entity_poly.pdbx_strand_id
1 'polypeptide(L)'
;MKKGFLKMVISTIVLVCFFATLGLLPFVSYSQSLTVKSKSLPTTTSQKQVVITFSQEISKGPNFDKITLLKNKKSKVQFSAQVSNNKLVITIKENLSPKAQYLLTIPKNAVKSAKGESNPELKYTFIPQVYSANLSGRIMIAGSTSVQPLADELAKYFMQQYPKVSIEVQGGGSSVGIKSAIQGIVDIGTSSRELTSDEAKQLSAKGWQEIKIAEDGIAVIVHKSNPVSNLTIDQIRDIFSGKIKNWKEVGGKDAKIVVVTREEGSGTRGAFEEIVMGKAKITDSAIVQPSTGAVKTTVSQDENSIGYISLGVLDSTVKGVKVEGVDPTEKNVKLEKYKIKRPFLFLVSKNPSKVTKAFVDFVLSDEGQAIVAKNYISVK
;
A
#
# COMPACT_ATOMS: atom_id res chain seq x y z
N MET A 1 -35.23 -22.61 -43.99
CA MET A 1 -36.19 -21.79 -43.20
C MET A 1 -35.62 -21.65 -41.79
N LYS A 2 -34.95 -20.54 -41.46
CA LYS A 2 -35.46 -19.32 -40.80
C LYS A 2 -35.79 -19.47 -39.30
N LYS A 3 -35.11 -18.62 -38.50
CA LYS A 3 -35.35 -18.15 -37.11
C LYS A 3 -34.93 -19.12 -35.98
N GLY A 4 -34.27 -18.71 -34.90
CA GLY A 4 -33.82 -17.39 -34.43
C GLY A 4 -33.52 -17.44 -32.92
N PHE A 5 -32.59 -16.59 -32.47
CA PHE A 5 -32.25 -16.21 -31.07
C PHE A 5 -31.62 -17.26 -30.14
N LEU A 6 -30.74 -16.94 -29.19
CA LEU A 6 -29.62 -15.99 -29.05
C LEU A 6 -28.91 -16.48 -27.77
N LYS A 7 -27.62 -16.82 -27.85
CA LYS A 7 -26.77 -17.16 -26.70
C LYS A 7 -26.53 -15.92 -25.84
N MET A 8 -26.48 -16.07 -24.51
CA MET A 8 -25.79 -15.12 -23.64
C MET A 8 -24.69 -15.86 -22.86
N VAL A 9 -23.49 -15.80 -23.43
CA VAL A 9 -22.23 -16.14 -22.77
C VAL A 9 -21.74 -14.85 -22.11
N ILE A 10 -21.58 -14.86 -20.79
CA ILE A 10 -20.97 -13.76 -20.04
C ILE A 10 -19.47 -13.98 -20.09
N SER A 11 -18.77 -13.17 -20.88
CA SER A 11 -17.31 -13.05 -20.82
C SER A 11 -16.94 -11.58 -20.69
N THR A 12 -16.09 -11.33 -19.72
CA THR A 12 -15.50 -10.07 -19.28
C THR A 12 -14.74 -9.40 -20.42
N ILE A 13 -15.14 -8.19 -20.80
CA ILE A 13 -14.39 -7.34 -21.73
C ILE A 13 -13.52 -6.37 -20.93
N VAL A 14 -12.22 -6.62 -20.96
CA VAL A 14 -11.18 -5.61 -20.74
C VAL A 14 -10.98 -4.88 -22.07
N LEU A 15 -11.34 -3.60 -22.15
CA LEU A 15 -11.13 -2.79 -23.35
C LEU A 15 -9.86 -1.95 -23.16
N VAL A 16 -8.78 -2.38 -23.81
CA VAL A 16 -7.60 -1.56 -24.11
C VAL A 16 -7.78 -1.06 -25.55
N CYS A 17 -7.92 0.25 -25.75
CA CYS A 17 -7.92 0.85 -27.09
C CYS A 17 -6.59 1.55 -27.36
N PHE A 18 -5.90 1.07 -28.40
CA PHE A 18 -4.74 1.71 -29.05
C PHE A 18 -5.23 2.55 -30.24
N PHE A 19 -4.54 3.65 -30.52
CA PHE A 19 -4.87 4.66 -31.53
C PHE A 19 -4.75 4.16 -32.97
N ALA A 20 -5.65 4.62 -33.84
CA ALA A 20 -5.41 4.78 -35.28
C ALA A 20 -5.74 6.23 -35.69
N THR A 21 -4.91 6.77 -36.57
CA THR A 21 -4.68 8.16 -36.95
C THR A 21 -5.80 8.81 -37.77
N LEU A 22 -6.23 10.03 -37.40
CA LEU A 22 -6.28 11.25 -38.22
C LEU A 22 -7.02 12.38 -37.48
N GLY A 23 -6.45 13.59 -37.45
CA GLY A 23 -7.15 14.83 -37.06
C GLY A 23 -6.64 15.47 -35.78
N LEU A 24 -5.79 16.49 -35.92
CA LEU A 24 -5.30 17.37 -34.87
C LEU A 24 -6.44 18.11 -34.16
N LEU A 25 -6.68 17.76 -32.90
CA LEU A 25 -7.24 18.66 -31.87
C LEU A 25 -6.46 18.38 -30.57
N PRO A 26 -6.13 19.40 -29.76
CA PRO A 26 -5.41 19.20 -28.51
C PRO A 26 -6.33 18.53 -27.49
N PHE A 27 -6.35 17.20 -27.47
CA PHE A 27 -6.90 16.44 -26.36
C PHE A 27 -5.98 16.61 -25.16
N VAL A 28 -6.36 17.49 -24.24
CA VAL A 28 -5.81 17.47 -22.88
C VAL A 28 -6.32 16.19 -22.23
N SER A 29 -5.42 15.22 -22.10
CA SER A 29 -5.66 13.93 -21.48
C SER A 29 -5.90 14.11 -19.98
N TYR A 30 -7.16 14.10 -19.56
CA TYR A 30 -7.50 13.89 -18.16
C TYR A 30 -7.16 12.43 -17.80
N SER A 31 -5.94 12.22 -17.33
CA SER A 31 -5.62 11.05 -16.50
C SER A 31 -6.40 11.21 -15.19
N GLN A 32 -7.62 10.70 -15.15
CA GLN A 32 -8.38 10.56 -13.90
C GLN A 32 -7.90 9.31 -13.18
N SER A 33 -6.88 9.43 -12.33
CA SER A 33 -6.66 8.44 -11.27
C SER A 33 -7.60 8.78 -10.12
N LEU A 34 -8.82 8.26 -10.17
CA LEU A 34 -9.79 8.43 -9.11
C LEU A 34 -9.53 7.40 -8.00
N THR A 35 -8.79 7.77 -6.97
CA THR A 35 -8.80 7.03 -5.71
C THR A 35 -9.93 7.57 -4.84
N VAL A 36 -11.13 7.00 -4.99
CA VAL A 36 -12.14 7.08 -3.94
C VAL A 36 -11.56 6.27 -2.77
N LYS A 37 -11.11 6.94 -1.70
CA LYS A 37 -10.48 6.24 -0.56
C LYS A 37 -11.41 5.30 0.21
N SER A 38 -12.67 5.17 -0.18
CA SER A 38 -13.47 3.97 0.02
C SER A 38 -14.79 4.08 -0.77
N LYS A 39 -15.16 3.02 -1.52
CA LYS A 39 -16.54 2.88 -2.06
C LYS A 39 -17.59 2.71 -0.95
N SER A 40 -17.15 2.64 0.30
CA SER A 40 -17.91 2.48 1.53
C SER A 40 -17.44 3.47 2.58
N LEU A 41 -18.27 4.44 2.97
CA LEU A 41 -18.03 5.16 4.21
C LEU A 41 -18.51 4.30 5.38
N PRO A 42 -17.72 4.08 6.43
CA PRO A 42 -18.24 3.40 7.59
C PRO A 42 -19.33 4.22 8.27
N THR A 43 -20.36 3.57 8.80
CA THR A 43 -21.46 4.27 9.50
C THR A 43 -21.06 4.86 10.85
N THR A 44 -19.93 4.43 11.42
CA THR A 44 -19.58 4.60 12.84
C THR A 44 -18.23 5.27 13.10
N THR A 45 -17.38 5.53 12.10
CA THR A 45 -16.12 6.24 12.36
C THR A 45 -16.33 7.73 12.61
N SER A 46 -15.47 8.28 13.46
CA SER A 46 -15.27 9.72 13.64
C SER A 46 -14.91 10.46 12.33
N GLN A 47 -14.49 9.75 11.28
CA GLN A 47 -14.24 10.30 9.95
C GLN A 47 -15.43 10.07 9.01
N LYS A 48 -16.49 10.86 9.22
CA LYS A 48 -17.64 10.99 8.30
C LYS A 48 -17.26 11.75 7.03
N GLN A 49 -16.16 11.40 6.36
CA GLN A 49 -15.58 12.20 5.27
C GLN A 49 -15.48 11.43 3.95
N VAL A 50 -15.98 12.00 2.86
CA VAL A 50 -15.62 11.60 1.49
C VAL A 50 -14.51 12.51 0.99
N VAL A 51 -13.36 11.94 0.63
CA VAL A 51 -12.23 12.69 0.09
C VAL A 51 -12.06 12.34 -1.39
N ILE A 52 -12.22 13.34 -2.24
CA ILE A 52 -11.95 13.24 -3.69
C ILE A 52 -10.60 13.90 -3.96
N THR A 53 -9.66 13.14 -4.49
CA THR A 53 -8.32 13.64 -4.84
C THR A 53 -8.23 13.89 -6.34
N PHE A 54 -7.74 15.06 -6.72
CA PHE A 54 -7.51 15.49 -8.09
C PHE A 54 -6.03 15.36 -8.43
N SER A 55 -5.71 15.23 -9.72
CA SER A 55 -4.33 15.11 -10.22
C SER A 55 -3.52 16.41 -10.09
N GLN A 56 -4.19 17.53 -9.83
CA GLN A 56 -3.61 18.85 -9.67
C GLN A 56 -4.29 19.57 -8.50
N GLU A 57 -3.65 20.63 -7.99
CA GLU A 57 -4.28 21.53 -7.03
C GLU A 57 -5.56 22.13 -7.60
N ILE A 58 -6.56 22.31 -6.72
CA ILE A 58 -7.87 22.81 -7.07
C ILE A 58 -8.30 23.99 -6.20
N SER A 59 -9.23 24.78 -6.72
CA SER A 59 -9.92 25.87 -6.03
C SER A 59 -11.44 25.73 -6.22
N LYS A 60 -12.23 26.46 -5.41
CA LYS A 60 -13.70 26.47 -5.53
C LYS A 60 -14.12 27.08 -6.86
N GLY A 61 -14.97 26.38 -7.60
CA GLY A 61 -15.60 26.87 -8.82
C GLY A 61 -16.97 27.49 -8.57
N PRO A 62 -17.61 28.06 -9.61
CA PRO A 62 -18.91 28.74 -9.48
C PRO A 62 -20.07 27.84 -9.06
N ASN A 63 -19.95 26.51 -9.24
CA ASN A 63 -20.97 25.56 -8.83
C ASN A 63 -20.58 24.81 -7.54
N PHE A 64 -19.60 25.30 -6.76
CA PHE A 64 -19.15 24.63 -5.53
C PHE A 64 -20.29 24.44 -4.52
N ASP A 65 -21.12 25.48 -4.32
CA ASP A 65 -22.24 25.43 -3.39
C ASP A 65 -23.44 24.62 -3.92
N LYS A 66 -23.35 24.10 -5.15
CA LYS A 66 -24.35 23.22 -5.77
C LYS A 66 -24.00 21.74 -5.63
N ILE A 67 -22.94 21.39 -4.89
CA ILE A 67 -22.67 20.00 -4.51
C ILE A 67 -23.86 19.48 -3.71
N THR A 68 -24.27 18.24 -3.97
CA THR A 68 -25.40 17.62 -3.26
C THR A 68 -25.05 16.23 -2.77
N LEU A 69 -25.63 15.85 -1.64
CA LEU A 69 -25.56 14.50 -1.10
C LEU A 69 -26.98 14.01 -0.79
N LEU A 70 -27.40 12.95 -1.47
CA LEU A 70 -28.75 12.38 -1.35
C LEU A 70 -28.71 10.97 -0.80
N LYS A 71 -29.47 10.70 0.25
CA LYS A 71 -29.77 9.35 0.74
C LYS A 71 -30.95 8.76 -0.03
N ASN A 72 -30.79 7.54 -0.53
CA ASN A 72 -31.71 6.77 -1.36
C ASN A 72 -32.33 7.58 -2.52
N LYS A 73 -31.54 8.50 -3.09
CA LYS A 73 -31.96 9.46 -4.13
C LYS A 73 -33.16 10.35 -3.76
N LYS A 74 -33.52 10.44 -2.48
CA LYS A 74 -34.71 11.14 -2.00
C LYS A 74 -34.37 12.23 -0.98
N SER A 75 -33.67 11.87 0.10
CA SER A 75 -33.47 12.76 1.24
C SER A 75 -32.12 13.49 1.14
N LYS A 76 -32.11 14.81 1.27
CA LYS A 76 -30.86 15.57 1.40
C LYS A 76 -30.16 15.20 2.71
N VAL A 77 -28.84 15.09 2.65
CA VAL A 77 -27.97 14.82 3.80
C VAL A 77 -27.12 16.06 4.06
N GLN A 78 -27.01 16.48 5.32
CA GLN A 78 -26.19 17.61 5.74
C GLN A 78 -24.70 17.24 5.68
N PHE A 79 -23.93 18.12 5.05
CA PHE A 79 -22.48 18.01 4.97
C PHE A 79 -21.82 19.40 4.93
N SER A 80 -20.50 19.45 5.06
CA SER A 80 -19.67 20.59 4.66
C SER A 80 -18.69 20.15 3.57
N ALA A 81 -18.42 21.04 2.61
CA ALA A 81 -17.43 20.81 1.57
C ALA A 81 -16.25 21.79 1.75
N GLN A 82 -15.03 21.28 1.71
CA GLN A 82 -13.80 22.08 1.81
C GLN A 82 -12.80 21.64 0.74
N VAL A 83 -12.03 22.60 0.23
CA VAL A 83 -10.90 22.33 -0.66
C VAL A 83 -9.61 22.47 0.13
N SER A 84 -8.72 21.49 0.01
CA SER A 84 -7.39 21.47 0.62
C SER A 84 -6.40 20.91 -0.41
N ASN A 85 -5.57 21.78 -0.98
CA ASN A 85 -4.64 21.48 -2.07
C ASN A 85 -5.36 20.83 -3.27
N ASN A 86 -5.02 19.58 -3.59
CA ASN A 86 -5.65 18.79 -4.63
C ASN A 86 -6.84 17.95 -4.14
N LYS A 87 -7.42 18.25 -2.97
CA LYS A 87 -8.50 17.43 -2.38
C LYS A 87 -9.77 18.24 -2.15
N LEU A 88 -10.90 17.64 -2.50
CA LEU A 88 -12.24 18.03 -2.06
C LEU A 88 -12.68 17.12 -0.93
N VAL A 89 -12.90 17.67 0.25
CA VAL A 89 -13.30 16.96 1.46
C VAL A 89 -14.76 17.26 1.78
N ILE A 90 -15.61 16.24 1.73
CA ILE A 90 -17.03 16.29 2.08
C ILE A 90 -17.19 15.70 3.47
N THR A 91 -17.42 16.52 4.49
CA THR A 91 -17.67 16.06 5.87
C THR A 91 -19.17 15.98 6.13
N ILE A 92 -19.69 14.77 6.30
CA ILE A 92 -21.10 14.47 6.54
C ILE A 92 -21.40 14.75 8.03
N LYS A 93 -22.40 15.59 8.27
CA LYS A 93 -22.76 16.07 9.62
C LYS A 93 -23.75 15.17 10.33
N GLU A 94 -24.35 14.21 9.61
CA GLU A 94 -25.39 13.32 10.13
C GLU A 94 -24.86 11.89 10.34
N ASN A 95 -25.64 11.06 11.03
CA ASN A 95 -25.36 9.63 11.10
C ASN A 95 -25.78 8.94 9.80
N LEU A 96 -24.87 8.13 9.25
CA LEU A 96 -25.14 7.36 8.06
C LEU A 96 -25.97 6.13 8.41
N SER A 97 -27.12 5.98 7.77
CA SER A 97 -27.93 4.78 7.91
C SER A 97 -27.30 3.57 7.21
N PRO A 98 -27.19 2.43 7.93
CA PRO A 98 -26.88 1.11 7.39
C PRO A 98 -27.61 0.80 6.08
N LYS A 99 -26.90 0.23 5.08
CA LYS A 99 -27.44 -0.25 3.80
C LYS A 99 -28.12 0.80 2.91
N ALA A 100 -28.26 2.05 3.36
CA ALA A 100 -28.82 3.11 2.54
C ALA A 100 -27.81 3.53 1.47
N GLN A 101 -28.29 3.84 0.27
CA GLN A 101 -27.46 4.30 -0.83
C GLN A 101 -27.31 5.82 -0.74
N TYR A 102 -26.10 6.34 -0.84
CA TYR A 102 -25.82 7.76 -0.83
C TYR A 102 -25.24 8.17 -2.18
N LEU A 103 -25.81 9.21 -2.78
CA LEU A 103 -25.40 9.78 -4.04
C LEU A 103 -24.81 11.17 -3.79
N LEU A 104 -23.48 11.28 -3.87
CA LEU A 104 -22.77 12.54 -3.92
C LEU A 104 -22.69 13.01 -5.38
N THR A 105 -23.24 14.17 -5.67
CA THR A 105 -23.14 14.81 -6.99
C THR A 105 -22.30 16.07 -6.88
N ILE A 106 -21.19 16.10 -7.61
CA ILE A 106 -20.34 17.28 -7.79
C ILE A 106 -20.63 17.79 -9.19
N PRO A 107 -21.35 18.91 -9.34
CA PRO A 107 -21.73 19.40 -10.66
C PRO A 107 -20.51 19.85 -11.46
N LYS A 108 -20.68 19.93 -12.79
CA LYS A 108 -19.69 20.55 -13.66
C LYS A 108 -19.32 21.94 -13.13
N ASN A 109 -18.05 22.32 -13.17
CA ASN A 109 -17.54 23.61 -12.67
C ASN A 109 -17.68 23.83 -11.14
N ALA A 110 -17.82 22.77 -10.35
CA ALA A 110 -17.78 22.87 -8.89
C ALA A 110 -16.38 23.18 -8.35
N VAL A 111 -15.33 22.69 -9.00
CA VAL A 111 -13.92 22.97 -8.69
C VAL A 111 -13.13 23.27 -9.96
N LYS A 112 -12.03 24.01 -9.82
CA LYS A 112 -11.15 24.40 -10.94
C LYS A 112 -9.69 24.14 -10.62
N SER A 113 -8.89 23.74 -11.60
CA SER A 113 -7.42 23.65 -11.46
C SER A 113 -6.78 25.05 -11.42
N ALA A 114 -5.50 25.11 -11.05
CA ALA A 114 -4.71 26.36 -11.15
C ALA A 114 -4.68 26.93 -12.58
N LYS A 115 -4.87 26.08 -13.61
CA LYS A 115 -4.96 26.48 -15.03
C LYS A 115 -6.38 26.90 -15.46
N GLY A 116 -7.33 26.97 -14.54
CA GLY A 116 -8.72 27.36 -14.80
C GLY A 116 -9.61 26.25 -15.38
N GLU A 117 -9.08 25.03 -15.53
CA GLU A 117 -9.81 23.88 -16.06
C GLU A 117 -10.87 23.45 -15.05
N SER A 118 -12.11 23.27 -15.50
CA SER A 118 -13.23 22.93 -14.64
C SER A 118 -13.51 21.43 -14.61
N ASN A 119 -13.91 20.89 -13.47
CA ASN A 119 -14.31 19.49 -13.38
C ASN A 119 -15.56 19.21 -14.24
N PRO A 120 -15.68 18.00 -14.83
CA PRO A 120 -16.95 17.50 -15.36
C PRO A 120 -17.94 17.22 -14.23
N GLU A 121 -19.20 16.93 -14.55
CA GLU A 121 -20.12 16.39 -13.53
C GLU A 121 -19.62 15.03 -13.03
N LEU A 122 -19.52 14.88 -11.71
CA LEU A 122 -19.10 13.64 -11.06
C LEU A 122 -20.23 13.15 -10.14
N LYS A 123 -20.53 11.85 -10.24
CA LYS A 123 -21.55 11.19 -9.42
C LYS A 123 -20.92 10.00 -8.70
N TYR A 124 -20.95 10.02 -7.38
CA TYR A 124 -20.43 8.95 -6.54
C TYR A 124 -21.56 8.33 -5.74
N THR A 125 -21.71 7.02 -5.89
CA THR A 125 -22.66 6.25 -5.12
C THR A 125 -21.90 5.41 -4.11
N PHE A 126 -22.24 5.52 -2.84
CA PHE A 126 -21.67 4.68 -1.78
C PHE A 126 -22.79 4.11 -0.89
N ILE A 127 -22.57 2.92 -0.36
CA ILE A 127 -23.43 2.32 0.67
C ILE A 127 -22.59 2.22 1.92
N PRO A 128 -23.00 2.85 3.04
CA PRO A 128 -22.27 2.75 4.27
C PRO A 128 -22.25 1.33 4.76
N GLN A 129 -21.05 0.81 5.01
CA GLN A 129 -20.90 -0.55 5.54
C GLN A 129 -21.36 -0.55 6.99
N VAL A 130 -22.23 -1.51 7.29
CA VAL A 130 -22.77 -1.74 8.63
C VAL A 130 -21.75 -2.58 9.36
N TYR A 131 -20.79 -1.92 9.99
CA TYR A 131 -19.92 -2.62 10.92
C TYR A 131 -20.72 -2.92 12.17
N SER A 132 -21.02 -4.20 12.39
CA SER A 132 -21.81 -4.66 13.52
C SER A 132 -21.17 -4.16 14.82
N ALA A 133 -21.89 -3.31 15.57
CA ALA A 133 -21.47 -2.81 16.88
C ALA A 133 -21.27 -3.92 17.94
N ASN A 134 -21.55 -5.18 17.57
CA ASN A 134 -21.40 -6.35 18.41
C ASN A 134 -20.13 -7.17 18.13
N LEU A 135 -19.28 -6.78 17.17
CA LEU A 135 -17.99 -7.44 17.01
C LEU A 135 -17.05 -7.03 18.14
N SER A 136 -16.49 -8.02 18.84
CA SER A 136 -15.55 -7.82 19.95
C SER A 136 -14.50 -8.93 19.97
N GLY A 137 -13.41 -8.69 20.67
CA GLY A 137 -12.35 -9.68 20.88
C GLY A 137 -10.97 -9.06 20.77
N ARG A 138 -9.95 -9.88 21.01
CA ARG A 138 -8.54 -9.51 20.87
C ARG A 138 -7.95 -10.22 19.65
N ILE A 139 -7.09 -9.54 18.90
CA ILE A 139 -6.26 -10.12 17.84
C ILE A 139 -4.81 -9.78 18.17
N MET A 140 -3.96 -10.81 18.25
CA MET A 140 -2.51 -10.65 18.35
C MET A 140 -1.87 -10.92 16.99
N ILE A 141 -1.11 -9.94 16.50
CA ILE A 141 -0.38 -10.00 15.23
C ILE A 141 1.11 -9.89 15.54
N ALA A 142 1.95 -10.78 15.00
CA ALA A 142 3.40 -10.64 15.17
C ALA A 142 4.20 -11.03 13.92
N GLY A 143 5.42 -10.49 13.81
CA GLY A 143 6.40 -10.93 12.83
C GLY A 143 7.12 -9.80 12.09
N SER A 144 6.93 -9.72 10.78
CA SER A 144 7.69 -8.83 9.91
C SER A 144 7.62 -7.35 10.32
N THR A 145 8.78 -6.79 10.67
CA THR A 145 8.94 -5.35 10.94
C THR A 145 8.74 -4.47 9.70
N SER A 146 8.68 -5.05 8.50
CA SER A 146 8.31 -4.34 7.26
C SER A 146 6.80 -4.30 7.03
N VAL A 147 6.08 -5.34 7.48
CA VAL A 147 4.60 -5.40 7.39
C VAL A 147 3.96 -4.59 8.52
N GLN A 148 4.63 -4.52 9.68
CA GLN A 148 4.10 -3.90 10.90
C GLN A 148 3.46 -2.52 10.68
N PRO A 149 4.08 -1.54 9.97
CA PRO A 149 3.45 -0.23 9.77
C PRO A 149 2.12 -0.29 9.01
N LEU A 150 2.01 -1.16 8.01
CA LEU A 150 0.76 -1.38 7.28
C LEU A 150 -0.28 -2.08 8.17
N ALA A 151 0.13 -3.10 8.92
CA ALA A 151 -0.74 -3.83 9.84
C ALA A 151 -1.27 -2.90 10.95
N ASP A 152 -0.44 -2.02 11.50
CA ASP A 152 -0.84 -0.99 12.48
C ASP A 152 -1.85 -0.02 11.90
N GLU A 153 -1.67 0.46 10.66
CA GLU A 153 -2.61 1.37 10.02
C GLU A 153 -3.98 0.69 9.78
N LEU A 154 -3.96 -0.55 9.28
CA LEU A 154 -5.17 -1.35 9.08
C LEU A 154 -5.87 -1.67 10.41
N ALA A 155 -5.11 -2.06 11.44
CA ALA A 155 -5.61 -2.35 12.77
C ALA A 155 -6.26 -1.12 13.41
N LYS A 156 -5.58 0.03 13.37
CA LYS A 156 -6.09 1.30 13.87
C LYS A 156 -7.40 1.67 13.20
N TYR A 157 -7.46 1.55 11.86
CA TYR A 157 -8.69 1.83 11.13
C TYR A 157 -9.82 0.88 11.55
N PHE A 158 -9.54 -0.42 11.63
CA PHE A 158 -10.53 -1.43 12.01
C PHE A 158 -11.06 -1.22 13.43
N MET A 159 -10.20 -0.95 14.40
CA MET A 159 -10.59 -0.67 15.79
C MET A 159 -11.45 0.60 15.92
N GLN A 160 -11.24 1.61 15.06
CA GLN A 160 -12.13 2.78 15.01
C GLN A 160 -13.54 2.41 14.54
N GLN A 161 -13.69 1.39 13.70
CA GLN A 161 -15.00 0.89 13.27
C GLN A 161 -15.65 -0.02 14.31
N TYR A 162 -14.83 -0.75 15.06
CA TYR A 162 -15.24 -1.74 16.04
C TYR A 162 -14.61 -1.46 17.41
N PRO A 163 -15.16 -0.52 18.21
CA PRO A 163 -14.53 -0.07 19.46
C PRO A 163 -14.36 -1.14 20.55
N LYS A 164 -15.02 -2.30 20.41
CA LYS A 164 -14.88 -3.46 21.32
C LYS A 164 -13.83 -4.47 20.86
N VAL A 165 -13.14 -4.19 19.75
CA VAL A 165 -12.04 -4.99 19.24
C VAL A 165 -10.72 -4.35 19.67
N SER A 166 -9.80 -5.16 20.18
CA SER A 166 -8.42 -4.77 20.43
C SER A 166 -7.50 -5.55 19.49
N ILE A 167 -6.61 -4.85 18.79
CA ILE A 167 -5.61 -5.46 17.90
C ILE A 167 -4.24 -4.96 18.33
N GLU A 168 -3.36 -5.89 18.64
CA GLU A 168 -1.97 -5.61 19.00
C GLU A 168 -1.05 -6.15 17.92
N VAL A 169 -0.17 -5.30 17.40
CA VAL A 169 0.80 -5.66 16.37
C VAL A 169 2.20 -5.56 16.94
N GLN A 170 2.97 -6.63 16.79
CA GLN A 170 4.34 -6.73 17.26
C GLN A 170 5.29 -7.07 16.12
N GLY A 171 6.52 -6.53 16.19
CA GLY A 171 7.60 -6.86 15.28
C GLY A 171 8.24 -8.22 15.58
N GLY A 172 9.54 -8.34 15.29
CA GLY A 172 10.34 -9.54 15.57
C GLY A 172 10.90 -10.26 14.33
N GLY A 173 10.52 -9.84 13.12
CA GLY A 173 10.99 -10.44 11.86
C GLY A 173 10.06 -11.53 11.32
N SER A 174 10.22 -11.84 10.02
CA SER A 174 9.30 -12.75 9.33
C SER A 174 9.39 -14.18 9.85
N SER A 175 10.59 -14.66 10.17
CA SER A 175 10.75 -16.00 10.75
C SER A 175 10.09 -16.13 12.12
N VAL A 176 10.02 -15.06 12.91
CA VAL A 176 9.23 -15.05 14.15
C VAL A 176 7.75 -15.16 13.83
N GLY A 177 7.22 -14.34 12.91
CA GLY A 177 5.81 -14.42 12.51
C GLY A 177 5.39 -15.79 11.98
N ILE A 178 6.25 -16.43 11.18
CA ILE A 178 6.03 -17.78 10.63
C ILE A 178 6.00 -18.82 11.75
N LYS A 179 7.01 -18.82 12.64
CA LYS A 179 7.07 -19.75 13.77
C LYS A 179 5.89 -19.57 14.73
N SER A 180 5.56 -18.32 15.08
CA SER A 180 4.42 -18.01 15.96
C SER A 180 3.09 -18.46 15.37
N ALA A 181 2.89 -18.35 14.05
CA ALA A 181 1.72 -18.88 13.37
C ALA A 181 1.68 -20.42 13.43
N ILE A 182 2.77 -21.10 13.05
CA ILE A 182 2.87 -22.58 13.09
C ILE A 182 2.62 -23.13 14.51
N GLN A 183 3.07 -22.41 15.53
CA GLN A 183 2.90 -22.77 16.94
C GLN A 183 1.54 -22.34 17.52
N GLY A 184 0.74 -21.57 16.79
CA GLY A 184 -0.56 -21.06 17.26
C GLY A 184 -0.45 -20.05 18.41
N ILE A 185 0.68 -19.35 18.52
CA ILE A 185 0.93 -18.37 19.59
C ILE A 185 0.18 -17.07 19.31
N VAL A 186 0.08 -16.68 18.04
CA VAL A 186 -0.59 -15.45 17.57
C VAL A 186 -1.86 -15.79 16.81
N ASP A 187 -2.74 -14.82 16.60
CA ASP A 187 -3.89 -14.96 15.71
C ASP A 187 -3.49 -14.78 14.23
N ILE A 188 -2.50 -13.92 13.98
CA ILE A 188 -1.97 -13.62 12.65
C ILE A 188 -0.44 -13.53 12.71
N GLY A 189 0.25 -14.39 11.96
CA GLY A 189 1.68 -14.22 11.67
C GLY A 189 1.89 -13.31 10.48
N THR A 190 3.00 -12.57 10.41
CA THR A 190 3.31 -11.70 9.27
C THR A 190 4.66 -12.01 8.65
N SER A 191 4.70 -12.07 7.31
CA SER A 191 5.93 -12.26 6.54
C SER A 191 6.06 -11.21 5.43
N SER A 192 7.29 -10.79 5.16
CA SER A 192 7.64 -9.90 4.04
C SER A 192 8.55 -10.60 3.03
N ARG A 193 8.36 -11.90 2.88
CA ARG A 193 8.96 -12.80 1.89
C ARG A 193 8.02 -13.99 1.69
N GLU A 194 8.21 -14.70 0.59
CA GLU A 194 7.57 -16.00 0.40
C GLU A 194 7.97 -16.98 1.52
N LEU A 195 7.09 -17.93 1.83
CA LEU A 195 7.42 -19.04 2.69
C LEU A 195 8.36 -20.00 1.97
N THR A 196 9.29 -20.63 2.70
CA THR A 196 9.99 -21.78 2.14
C THR A 196 9.04 -22.95 1.96
N SER A 197 9.40 -23.90 1.10
CA SER A 197 8.61 -25.11 0.88
C SER A 197 8.31 -25.87 2.18
N ASP A 198 9.26 -25.89 3.12
CA ASP A 198 9.09 -26.58 4.40
C ASP A 198 8.23 -25.77 5.38
N GLU A 199 8.38 -24.44 5.43
CA GLU A 199 7.50 -23.56 6.20
C GLU A 199 6.05 -23.68 5.71
N ALA A 200 5.82 -23.64 4.40
CA ALA A 200 4.49 -23.76 3.81
C ALA A 200 3.82 -25.11 4.11
N LYS A 201 4.59 -26.21 4.07
CA LYS A 201 4.13 -27.56 4.46
C LYS A 201 3.75 -27.60 5.95
N GLN A 202 4.62 -27.12 6.84
CA GLN A 202 4.36 -27.11 8.28
C GLN A 202 3.13 -26.26 8.62
N LEU A 203 3.02 -25.08 8.01
CA LEU A 203 1.91 -24.16 8.19
C LEU A 203 0.59 -24.81 7.72
N SER A 204 0.57 -25.41 6.54
CA SER A 204 -0.60 -26.11 6.01
C SER A 204 -1.00 -27.32 6.86
N ALA A 205 -0.02 -28.10 7.34
CA ALA A 205 -0.25 -29.28 8.20
C ALA A 205 -0.86 -28.90 9.56
N LYS A 206 -0.61 -27.67 10.05
CA LYS A 206 -1.23 -27.13 11.26
C LYS A 206 -2.59 -26.49 11.02
N GLY A 207 -3.12 -26.55 9.80
CA GLY A 207 -4.41 -25.95 9.46
C GLY A 207 -4.35 -24.43 9.30
N TRP A 208 -3.19 -23.88 8.96
CA TRP A 208 -3.00 -22.47 8.64
C TRP A 208 -2.93 -22.26 7.12
N GLN A 209 -3.07 -21.02 6.69
CA GLN A 209 -2.93 -20.59 5.30
C GLN A 209 -2.21 -19.24 5.23
N GLU A 210 -1.58 -18.97 4.09
CA GLU A 210 -1.05 -17.65 3.77
C GLU A 210 -2.06 -16.84 2.95
N ILE A 211 -2.07 -15.54 3.18
CA ILE A 211 -2.92 -14.57 2.51
C ILE A 211 -2.04 -13.39 2.11
N LYS A 212 -1.89 -13.17 0.80
CA LYS A 212 -1.20 -11.99 0.29
C LYS A 212 -2.07 -10.75 0.48
N ILE A 213 -1.55 -9.77 1.22
CA ILE A 213 -2.29 -8.54 1.55
C ILE A 213 -1.81 -7.31 0.76
N ALA A 214 -0.56 -7.35 0.26
CA ALA A 214 0.06 -6.31 -0.55
C ALA A 214 1.27 -6.87 -1.32
N GLU A 215 1.75 -6.13 -2.31
CA GLU A 215 3.17 -6.17 -2.72
C GLU A 215 3.90 -4.94 -2.19
N ASP A 216 5.19 -5.12 -1.89
CA ASP A 216 6.10 -4.07 -1.44
C ASP A 216 7.37 -4.09 -2.30
N GLY A 217 7.90 -2.90 -2.58
CA GLY A 217 9.25 -2.75 -3.14
C GLY A 217 10.31 -2.84 -2.04
N ILE A 218 11.53 -3.24 -2.37
CA ILE A 218 12.69 -3.03 -1.50
C ILE A 218 13.50 -1.87 -2.08
N ALA A 219 13.55 -0.76 -1.34
CA ALA A 219 14.35 0.39 -1.71
C ALA A 219 15.78 0.20 -1.18
N VAL A 220 16.77 0.32 -2.07
CA VAL A 220 18.16 0.53 -1.66
C VAL A 220 18.29 1.99 -1.26
N ILE A 221 18.79 2.23 -0.05
CA ILE A 221 18.88 3.56 0.54
C ILE A 221 20.32 3.93 0.88
N VAL A 222 20.60 5.21 0.76
CA VAL A 222 21.84 5.85 1.21
C VAL A 222 21.50 7.09 2.01
N HIS A 223 22.49 7.65 2.70
CA HIS A 223 22.34 8.96 3.32
C HIS A 223 21.99 10.03 2.27
N LYS A 224 21.25 11.07 2.68
CA LYS A 224 20.79 12.12 1.74
C LYS A 224 21.92 12.86 1.05
N SER A 225 23.02 13.11 1.76
CA SER A 225 24.18 13.86 1.25
C SER A 225 25.10 13.00 0.36
N ASN A 226 24.88 11.68 0.30
CA ASN A 226 25.65 10.82 -0.59
C ASN A 226 25.33 11.20 -2.05
N PRO A 227 26.30 11.45 -2.95
CA PRO A 227 26.02 11.89 -4.31
C PRO A 227 25.48 10.77 -5.21
N VAL A 228 25.70 9.49 -4.90
CA VAL A 228 25.29 8.36 -5.75
C VAL A 228 23.77 8.29 -5.85
N SER A 229 23.24 8.36 -7.07
CA SER A 229 21.79 8.41 -7.34
C SER A 229 21.26 7.23 -8.14
N ASN A 230 22.14 6.42 -8.71
CA ASN A 230 21.80 5.24 -9.50
C ASN A 230 22.83 4.14 -9.31
N LEU A 231 22.39 2.89 -9.18
CA LEU A 231 23.24 1.70 -9.16
C LEU A 231 22.62 0.60 -10.03
N THR A 232 23.46 -0.24 -10.62
CA THR A 232 23.00 -1.51 -11.20
C THR A 232 22.81 -2.56 -10.10
N ILE A 233 22.04 -3.61 -10.39
CA ILE A 233 21.89 -4.76 -9.49
C ILE A 233 23.25 -5.40 -9.19
N ASP A 234 24.14 -5.45 -10.18
CA ASP A 234 25.49 -6.01 -10.01
C ASP A 234 26.34 -5.15 -9.07
N GLN A 235 26.29 -3.82 -9.21
CA GLN A 235 26.97 -2.91 -8.28
C GLN A 235 26.42 -3.05 -6.86
N ILE A 236 25.10 -3.14 -6.70
CA ILE A 236 24.48 -3.36 -5.38
C ILE A 236 24.99 -4.68 -4.78
N ARG A 237 24.97 -5.78 -5.55
CA ARG A 237 25.49 -7.07 -5.10
C ARG A 237 26.96 -7.01 -4.71
N ASP A 238 27.79 -6.35 -5.51
CA ASP A 238 29.22 -6.25 -5.27
C ASP A 238 29.54 -5.34 -4.07
N ILE A 239 28.75 -4.29 -3.83
CA ILE A 239 28.81 -3.48 -2.59
C ILE A 239 28.43 -4.33 -1.37
N PHE A 240 27.27 -4.99 -1.40
CA PHE A 240 26.78 -5.75 -0.25
C PHE A 240 27.61 -7.00 0.04
N SER A 241 28.29 -7.58 -0.95
CA SER A 241 29.26 -8.67 -0.75
C SER A 241 30.65 -8.17 -0.32
N GLY A 242 30.88 -6.86 -0.35
CA GLY A 242 32.15 -6.24 0.02
C GLY A 242 33.24 -6.37 -1.04
N LYS A 243 32.90 -6.64 -2.30
CA LYS A 243 33.86 -6.54 -3.41
C LYS A 243 34.14 -5.07 -3.76
N ILE A 244 33.08 -4.28 -3.88
CA ILE A 244 33.18 -2.81 -3.97
C ILE A 244 33.16 -2.29 -2.52
N LYS A 245 34.21 -1.55 -2.15
CA LYS A 245 34.40 -1.08 -0.76
C LYS A 245 34.49 0.43 -0.65
N ASN A 246 34.57 1.14 -1.77
CA ASN A 246 34.70 2.59 -1.80
C ASN A 246 33.69 3.22 -2.77
N TRP A 247 33.04 4.29 -2.32
CA TRP A 247 32.03 5.00 -3.11
C TRP A 247 32.57 5.54 -4.44
N LYS A 248 33.86 5.86 -4.57
CA LYS A 248 34.46 6.33 -5.83
C LYS A 248 34.37 5.32 -6.97
N GLU A 249 34.30 4.03 -6.65
CA GLU A 249 34.16 2.94 -7.63
C GLU A 249 32.80 2.96 -8.34
N VAL A 250 31.82 3.64 -7.76
CA VAL A 250 30.44 3.76 -8.28
C VAL A 250 30.00 5.22 -8.43
N GLY A 251 30.97 6.13 -8.63
CA GLY A 251 30.71 7.54 -8.92
C GLY A 251 30.43 8.42 -7.70
N GLY A 252 30.75 7.96 -6.49
CA GLY A 252 30.65 8.72 -5.26
C GLY A 252 31.96 9.38 -4.82
N LYS A 253 32.01 9.85 -3.56
CA LYS A 253 33.21 10.42 -2.93
C LYS A 253 34.26 9.33 -2.70
N ASP A 254 35.53 9.70 -2.54
CA ASP A 254 36.57 8.77 -2.05
C ASP A 254 36.36 8.48 -0.56
N ALA A 255 35.46 7.54 -0.27
CA ALA A 255 35.04 7.20 1.08
C ALA A 255 34.68 5.71 1.15
N LYS A 256 35.06 5.07 2.26
CA LYS A 256 34.74 3.67 2.53
C LYS A 256 33.22 3.49 2.66
N ILE A 257 32.67 2.46 2.03
CA ILE A 257 31.26 2.11 2.13
C ILE A 257 30.99 1.38 3.45
N VAL A 258 29.94 1.80 4.16
CA VAL A 258 29.43 1.11 5.34
C VAL A 258 28.15 0.36 4.97
N VAL A 259 28.22 -0.97 4.88
CA VAL A 259 27.04 -1.79 4.56
C VAL A 259 26.21 -1.98 5.81
N VAL A 260 24.91 -1.70 5.73
CA VAL A 260 23.92 -1.94 6.77
C VAL A 260 22.95 -3.00 6.29
N THR A 261 22.83 -4.10 7.04
CA THR A 261 21.97 -5.23 6.71
C THR A 261 21.01 -5.54 7.87
N ARG A 262 20.10 -6.49 7.65
CA ARG A 262 19.18 -6.97 8.67
C ARG A 262 19.67 -8.27 9.32
N GLU A 263 19.23 -8.50 10.55
CA GLU A 263 19.45 -9.77 11.25
C GLU A 263 18.90 -10.98 10.49
N GLU A 264 19.40 -12.16 10.83
CA GLU A 264 18.85 -13.42 10.36
C GLU A 264 17.37 -13.56 10.76
N GLY A 265 16.56 -14.16 9.88
CA GLY A 265 15.11 -14.25 10.07
C GLY A 265 14.32 -13.00 9.67
N SER A 266 14.99 -11.93 9.24
CA SER A 266 14.36 -10.82 8.54
C SER A 266 13.87 -11.25 7.16
N GLY A 267 12.57 -11.09 6.88
CA GLY A 267 12.05 -11.33 5.52
C GLY A 267 12.57 -10.33 4.50
N THR A 268 12.99 -9.12 4.93
CA THR A 268 13.64 -8.16 4.01
C THR A 268 15.01 -8.60 3.60
N ARG A 269 15.79 -9.18 4.52
CA ARG A 269 17.06 -9.80 4.17
C ARG A 269 16.86 -10.97 3.25
N GLY A 270 15.97 -11.90 3.61
CA GLY A 270 15.73 -13.09 2.79
C GLY A 270 15.31 -12.74 1.35
N ALA A 271 14.36 -11.83 1.18
CA ALA A 271 13.95 -11.37 -0.15
C ALA A 271 15.07 -10.63 -0.88
N PHE A 272 15.85 -9.78 -0.20
CA PHE A 272 16.98 -9.08 -0.81
C PHE A 272 18.09 -10.04 -1.25
N GLU A 273 18.42 -11.04 -0.43
CA GLU A 273 19.39 -12.07 -0.76
C GLU A 273 18.95 -12.87 -1.99
N GLU A 274 17.69 -13.30 -2.04
CA GLU A 274 17.13 -14.03 -3.17
C GLU A 274 17.13 -13.21 -4.47
N ILE A 275 16.64 -11.97 -4.41
CA ILE A 275 16.39 -11.15 -5.60
C ILE A 275 17.66 -10.45 -6.10
N VAL A 276 18.51 -9.96 -5.19
CA VAL A 276 19.66 -9.12 -5.53
C VAL A 276 20.96 -9.90 -5.42
N MET A 277 21.18 -10.59 -4.30
CA MET A 277 22.48 -11.24 -4.04
C MET A 277 22.66 -12.54 -4.82
N GLY A 278 21.58 -13.28 -5.07
CA GLY A 278 21.64 -14.60 -5.68
C GLY A 278 22.46 -15.55 -4.80
N LYS A 279 23.61 -16.01 -5.30
CA LYS A 279 24.52 -16.90 -4.56
C LYS A 279 25.56 -16.14 -3.70
N ALA A 280 25.69 -14.83 -3.88
CA ALA A 280 26.64 -14.04 -3.11
C ALA A 280 26.16 -13.91 -1.66
N LYS A 281 27.10 -13.86 -0.72
CA LYS A 281 26.81 -13.58 0.69
C LYS A 281 26.99 -12.10 0.97
N ILE A 282 26.19 -11.56 1.88
CA ILE A 282 26.43 -10.23 2.44
C ILE A 282 27.73 -10.29 3.26
N THR A 283 28.56 -9.24 3.18
CA THR A 283 29.83 -9.16 3.88
C THR A 283 29.67 -9.28 5.40
N ASP A 284 30.56 -10.02 6.05
CA ASP A 284 30.61 -10.15 7.52
C ASP A 284 30.92 -8.82 8.23
N SER A 285 31.40 -7.82 7.48
CA SER A 285 31.66 -6.47 7.99
C SER A 285 30.42 -5.56 8.04
N ALA A 286 29.27 -6.06 7.60
CA ALA A 286 28.03 -5.27 7.59
C ALA A 286 27.51 -5.02 9.01
N ILE A 287 27.01 -3.81 9.26
CA ILE A 287 26.28 -3.48 10.48
C ILE A 287 24.92 -4.19 10.43
N VAL A 288 24.66 -5.06 11.40
CA VAL A 288 23.40 -5.81 11.49
C VAL A 288 22.40 -5.03 12.34
N GLN A 289 21.22 -4.78 11.78
CA GLN A 289 20.13 -4.06 12.46
C GLN A 289 18.89 -4.95 12.65
N PRO A 290 18.17 -4.83 13.79
CA PRO A 290 17.07 -5.72 14.14
C PRO A 290 15.78 -5.39 13.37
N SER A 291 15.61 -4.15 12.90
CA SER A 291 14.36 -3.72 12.27
C SER A 291 14.56 -2.87 11.03
N THR A 292 13.52 -2.78 10.20
CA THR A 292 13.49 -1.88 9.05
C THR A 292 13.67 -0.41 9.49
N GLY A 293 13.08 -0.04 10.63
CA GLY A 293 13.29 1.28 11.24
C GLY A 293 14.74 1.51 11.65
N ALA A 294 15.39 0.52 12.28
CA ALA A 294 16.78 0.65 12.73
C ALA A 294 17.77 0.77 11.55
N VAL A 295 17.54 0.06 10.43
CA VAL A 295 18.30 0.28 9.19
C VAL A 295 18.13 1.72 8.70
N LYS A 296 16.89 2.22 8.60
CA LYS A 296 16.63 3.60 8.16
C LYS A 296 17.34 4.62 9.05
N THR A 297 17.24 4.48 10.37
CA THR A 297 17.91 5.36 11.33
C THR A 297 19.43 5.33 11.16
N THR A 298 20.03 4.14 11.06
CA THR A 298 21.49 4.01 10.85
C THR A 298 21.91 4.72 9.57
N VAL A 299 21.18 4.49 8.47
CA VAL A 299 21.51 5.10 7.18
C VAL A 299 21.32 6.63 7.18
N SER A 300 20.36 7.13 7.96
CA SER A 300 20.14 8.56 8.13
C SER A 300 21.23 9.27 8.96
N GLN A 301 22.08 8.52 9.68
CA GLN A 301 23.09 9.06 10.58
C GLN A 301 24.53 8.92 10.06
N ASP A 302 24.77 8.06 9.08
CA ASP A 302 26.10 7.83 8.49
C ASP A 302 26.10 8.14 7.00
N GLU A 303 26.82 9.20 6.60
CA GLU A 303 26.92 9.68 5.21
C GLU A 303 27.44 8.63 4.22
N ASN A 304 28.21 7.66 4.70
CA ASN A 304 28.87 6.66 3.89
C ASN A 304 28.14 5.32 3.89
N SER A 305 26.99 5.24 4.54
CA SER A 305 26.24 4.00 4.68
C SER A 305 25.30 3.73 3.51
N ILE A 306 25.09 2.44 3.25
CA ILE A 306 24.10 1.90 2.33
C ILE A 306 23.30 0.81 3.03
N GLY A 307 21.99 0.80 2.84
CA GLY A 307 21.11 -0.23 3.38
C GLY A 307 19.95 -0.52 2.45
N TYR A 308 19.04 -1.38 2.89
CA TYR A 308 17.80 -1.66 2.18
C TYR A 308 16.61 -1.69 3.15
N ILE A 309 15.47 -1.14 2.73
CA ILE A 309 14.25 -1.05 3.53
C ILE A 309 13.01 -1.37 2.70
N SER A 310 11.88 -1.60 3.37
CA SER A 310 10.58 -1.57 2.70
C SER A 310 10.37 -0.22 2.03
N LEU A 311 9.90 -0.23 0.79
CA LEU A 311 9.62 0.99 0.04
C LEU A 311 8.50 1.80 0.69
N GLY A 312 7.47 1.13 1.22
CA GLY A 312 6.35 1.83 1.87
C GLY A 312 6.70 2.59 3.17
N VAL A 313 7.94 2.50 3.66
CA VAL A 313 8.45 3.32 4.79
C VAL A 313 9.58 4.27 4.39
N LEU A 314 9.88 4.37 3.09
CA LEU A 314 10.81 5.34 2.53
C LEU A 314 10.22 6.75 2.73
N ASP A 315 11.04 7.64 3.28
CA ASP A 315 10.66 9.03 3.47
C ASP A 315 11.86 9.94 3.24
N SER A 316 11.66 11.23 3.43
CA SER A 316 12.68 12.24 3.25
C SER A 316 13.74 12.23 4.35
N THR A 317 13.94 11.19 5.18
CA THR A 317 15.08 11.06 6.13
C THR A 317 16.29 10.36 5.51
N VAL A 318 16.08 9.62 4.43
CA VAL A 318 17.11 8.93 3.65
C VAL A 318 16.86 9.16 2.16
N LYS A 319 17.78 8.74 1.30
CA LYS A 319 17.61 8.81 -0.16
C LYS A 319 17.51 7.41 -0.75
N GLY A 320 16.41 7.14 -1.46
CA GLY A 320 16.28 5.94 -2.29
C GLY A 320 17.09 6.08 -3.58
N VAL A 321 17.92 5.09 -3.87
CA VAL A 321 18.77 5.05 -5.08
C VAL A 321 17.98 4.43 -6.23
N LYS A 322 18.10 4.99 -7.44
CA LYS A 322 17.57 4.33 -8.65
C LYS A 322 18.28 3.00 -8.86
N VAL A 323 17.55 2.00 -9.30
CA VAL A 323 18.13 0.71 -9.66
C VAL A 323 17.90 0.48 -11.14
N GLU A 324 18.96 0.26 -11.91
CA GLU A 324 18.91 0.18 -13.38
C GLU A 324 18.24 1.41 -14.02
N GLY A 325 18.49 2.60 -13.45
CA GLY A 325 17.88 3.86 -13.90
C GLY A 325 16.43 4.06 -13.47
N VAL A 326 15.81 3.09 -12.78
CA VAL A 326 14.41 3.13 -12.35
C VAL A 326 14.29 3.60 -10.91
N ASP A 327 13.46 4.63 -10.67
CA ASP A 327 13.19 5.12 -9.32
C ASP A 327 12.44 4.07 -8.47
N PRO A 328 12.80 3.90 -7.19
CA PRO A 328 12.08 3.04 -6.25
C PRO A 328 10.76 3.73 -5.86
N THR A 329 9.71 3.49 -6.64
CA THR A 329 8.36 4.06 -6.40
C THR A 329 7.30 2.99 -6.57
N GLU A 330 6.18 3.12 -5.85
CA GLU A 330 5.06 2.17 -5.91
C GLU A 330 4.51 2.07 -7.34
N LYS A 331 4.53 3.19 -8.07
CA LYS A 331 4.18 3.22 -9.50
C LYS A 331 5.10 2.34 -10.33
N ASN A 332 6.41 2.41 -10.14
CA ASN A 332 7.36 1.62 -10.92
C ASN A 332 7.34 0.13 -10.53
N VAL A 333 7.07 -0.18 -9.27
CA VAL A 333 6.84 -1.57 -8.83
C VAL A 333 5.57 -2.13 -9.47
N LYS A 334 4.45 -1.40 -9.41
CA LYS A 334 3.17 -1.80 -10.02
C LYS A 334 3.26 -1.97 -11.55
N LEU A 335 4.11 -1.19 -12.21
CA LEU A 335 4.36 -1.29 -13.66
C LEU A 335 5.44 -2.32 -14.03
N GLU A 336 5.92 -3.13 -13.08
CA GLU A 336 6.98 -4.13 -13.26
C GLU A 336 8.32 -3.55 -13.77
N LYS A 337 8.52 -2.23 -13.66
CA LYS A 337 9.76 -1.57 -14.04
C LYS A 337 10.81 -1.69 -12.94
N TYR A 338 10.39 -1.60 -11.68
CA TYR A 338 11.26 -1.80 -10.53
C TYR A 338 11.06 -3.22 -9.97
N LYS A 339 12.06 -4.08 -10.18
CA LYS A 339 11.92 -5.54 -10.00
C LYS A 339 12.25 -6.04 -8.59
N ILE A 340 12.85 -5.21 -7.74
CA ILE A 340 13.13 -5.61 -6.35
C ILE A 340 11.84 -5.46 -5.54
N LYS A 341 10.98 -6.48 -5.60
CA LYS A 341 9.67 -6.51 -4.95
C LYS A 341 9.39 -7.86 -4.32
N ARG A 342 8.44 -7.89 -3.39
CA ARG A 342 8.09 -9.08 -2.60
C ARG A 342 6.63 -9.04 -2.13
N PRO A 343 6.04 -10.18 -1.72
CA PRO A 343 4.74 -10.17 -1.08
C PRO A 343 4.84 -9.68 0.37
N PHE A 344 3.77 -9.06 0.84
CA PHE A 344 3.43 -9.02 2.26
C PHE A 344 2.33 -10.04 2.52
N LEU A 345 2.59 -10.96 3.45
CA LEU A 345 1.73 -12.09 3.78
C LEU A 345 1.21 -11.96 5.21
N PHE A 346 -0.08 -12.23 5.36
CA PHE A 346 -0.69 -12.64 6.61
C PHE A 346 -0.79 -14.16 6.64
N LEU A 347 -0.39 -14.75 7.75
CA LEU A 347 -0.49 -16.17 8.04
C LEU A 347 -1.61 -16.33 9.04
N VAL A 348 -2.68 -17.04 8.67
CA VAL A 348 -3.92 -17.10 9.43
C VAL A 348 -4.39 -18.55 9.53
N SER A 349 -4.96 -18.93 10.68
CA SER A 349 -5.68 -20.21 10.80
C SER A 349 -6.75 -20.31 9.71
N LYS A 350 -6.97 -21.51 9.15
CA LYS A 350 -8.10 -21.80 8.25
C LYS A 350 -9.45 -21.71 8.97
N ASN A 351 -9.43 -21.85 10.29
CA ASN A 351 -10.59 -21.68 11.18
C ASN A 351 -10.33 -20.54 12.17
N PRO A 352 -10.23 -19.28 11.71
CA PRO A 352 -9.92 -18.16 12.59
C PRO A 352 -11.13 -17.79 13.46
N SER A 353 -10.88 -17.07 14.56
CA SER A 353 -11.96 -16.47 15.35
C SER A 353 -12.84 -15.55 14.48
N LYS A 354 -14.08 -15.27 14.90
CA LYS A 354 -14.98 -14.37 14.17
C LYS A 354 -14.37 -12.97 13.96
N VAL A 355 -13.67 -12.45 14.97
CA VAL A 355 -13.03 -11.13 14.89
C VAL A 355 -11.80 -11.13 13.98
N THR A 356 -10.97 -12.18 14.04
CA THR A 356 -9.82 -12.36 13.15
C THR A 356 -10.27 -12.49 11.70
N LYS A 357 -11.32 -13.28 11.42
CA LYS A 357 -11.89 -13.40 10.08
C LYS A 357 -12.37 -12.04 9.56
N ALA A 358 -13.13 -11.31 10.37
CA ALA A 358 -13.66 -9.99 9.99
C ALA A 358 -12.54 -8.97 9.70
N PHE A 359 -11.45 -9.02 10.48
CA PHE A 359 -10.28 -8.17 10.21
C PHE A 359 -9.61 -8.53 8.88
N VAL A 360 -9.37 -9.81 8.61
CA VAL A 360 -8.79 -10.27 7.33
C VAL A 360 -9.70 -9.92 6.14
N ASP A 361 -11.02 -10.15 6.27
CA ASP A 361 -12.00 -9.76 5.25
C ASP A 361 -11.96 -8.24 4.99
N PHE A 362 -11.82 -7.43 6.05
CA PHE A 362 -11.62 -5.97 5.92
C PHE A 362 -10.32 -5.63 5.19
N VAL A 363 -9.19 -6.26 5.54
CA VAL A 363 -7.90 -6.02 4.88
C VAL A 363 -7.98 -6.29 3.38
N LEU A 364 -8.72 -7.32 2.98
CA LEU A 364 -8.95 -7.68 1.57
C LEU A 364 -10.12 -6.92 0.92
N SER A 365 -10.91 -6.17 1.67
CA SER A 365 -12.01 -5.36 1.15
C SER A 365 -11.51 -4.18 0.32
N ASP A 366 -12.38 -3.54 -0.47
CA ASP A 366 -12.02 -2.33 -1.23
C ASP A 366 -11.52 -1.20 -0.31
N GLU A 367 -11.99 -1.17 0.94
CA GLU A 367 -11.64 -0.18 1.94
C GLU A 367 -10.26 -0.42 2.55
N GLY A 368 -9.98 -1.66 2.97
CA GLY A 368 -8.65 -2.06 3.42
C GLY A 368 -7.61 -1.89 2.31
N GLN A 369 -7.95 -2.29 1.09
CA GLN A 369 -7.06 -2.15 -0.06
C GLN A 369 -6.84 -0.69 -0.49
N ALA A 370 -7.78 0.22 -0.23
CA ALA A 370 -7.55 1.66 -0.40
C ALA A 370 -6.56 2.23 0.63
N ILE A 371 -6.43 1.61 1.81
CA ILE A 371 -5.39 1.93 2.80
C ILE A 371 -4.05 1.38 2.32
N VAL A 372 -4.00 0.12 1.89
CA VAL A 372 -2.79 -0.51 1.30
C VAL A 372 -2.22 0.35 0.18
N ALA A 373 -3.08 0.79 -0.76
CA ALA A 373 -2.70 1.58 -1.93
C ALA A 373 -2.10 2.97 -1.63
N LYS A 374 -2.02 3.40 -0.36
CA LYS A 374 -1.36 4.66 0.00
C LYS A 374 0.16 4.60 -0.17
N ASN A 375 0.77 3.50 0.27
CA ASN A 375 2.23 3.32 0.32
C ASN A 375 2.69 1.95 -0.21
N TYR A 376 1.76 1.09 -0.63
CA TYR A 376 2.05 -0.27 -1.09
C TYR A 376 1.20 -0.61 -2.32
N ILE A 377 1.48 -1.73 -2.95
CA ILE A 377 0.74 -2.20 -4.12
C ILE A 377 -0.41 -3.08 -3.64
N SER A 378 -1.63 -2.64 -3.93
CA SER A 378 -2.86 -3.38 -3.60
C SER A 378 -2.96 -4.68 -4.41
N VAL A 379 -3.57 -5.70 -3.81
CA VAL A 379 -3.88 -6.99 -4.44
C VAL A 379 -5.21 -7.01 -5.20
N LYS A 380 -5.84 -5.84 -5.40
CA LYS A 380 -7.12 -5.68 -6.09
C LYS A 380 -7.03 -4.84 -7.36
#